data_AF-A0A9X9XK67-F1
#
_entry.id   AF-A0A9X9XK67-F1
#
_cell.length_a   1.000
_cell.length_b   1.000
_cell.length_c   1.000
_cell.angle_alpha   90.00
_cell.angle_beta   90.00
_cell.angle_gamma   90.00
#
_symmetry.space_group_name_H-M   'P 1'
#
loop_
_entity.id
_entity.type
_entity.pdbx_description
1 polymer ?
#
loop_
_entity_poly.entity_id
_entity_poly.type
_entity_poly.pdbx_seq_one_letter_code
_entity_poly.pdbx_strand_id
1 'polypeptide(L)'
;MAAIQQSPAARRTPQATEGVSRQAIEAMTDAERDGLGYFSVMAALNPHPAAGVTMFRYLVERNLRQLGYSSAELRPMQERPFREAVRSYQRQIGAEPNGTLTLAQGERLLRVRNILSESRITAGPMMMVSGENHLIASGTWTVLDGQAEHPVNRSHLTCSRPQSQCVEAAARVVLRDAETGGSLASDLLTYRIVAWSPGEIRAEIEHRCVTRVLVLRTFTSEISLLDRPHPVAECRLDAGLSPGIMVLRHGAEPIAQYYDERRAAAAGDLSPELRNFLNRAVAGPPEAPTVASWR
;
A
#
# COMPACT_ATOMS: atom_id res chain seq x y z
N MET A 1 4.36 -53.64 -29.41
CA MET A 1 4.91 -52.31 -29.71
C MET A 1 5.09 -51.60 -28.37
N ALA A 2 6.33 -51.54 -27.86
CA ALA A 2 6.63 -50.93 -26.57
C ALA A 2 7.02 -49.46 -26.79
N ALA A 3 6.31 -48.55 -26.13
CA ALA A 3 6.59 -47.12 -26.17
C ALA A 3 7.81 -46.80 -25.30
N ILE A 4 8.83 -46.21 -25.91
CA ILE A 4 10.03 -45.71 -25.23
C ILE A 4 9.65 -44.40 -24.54
N GLN A 5 9.56 -44.41 -23.21
CA GLN A 5 9.48 -43.22 -22.38
C GLN A 5 10.80 -42.45 -22.49
N GLN A 6 10.76 -41.28 -23.13
CA GLN A 6 11.89 -40.35 -23.16
C GLN A 6 11.97 -39.63 -21.80
N SER A 7 13.07 -39.84 -21.08
CA SER A 7 13.40 -39.06 -19.88
C SER A 7 13.53 -37.57 -20.22
N PRO A 8 12.99 -36.66 -19.39
CA PRO A 8 13.17 -35.24 -19.58
C PRO A 8 14.65 -34.87 -19.45
N ALA A 9 15.19 -34.23 -20.48
CA ALA A 9 16.56 -33.75 -20.51
C ALA A 9 16.80 -32.81 -19.31
N ALA A 10 17.82 -33.14 -18.50
CA ALA A 10 18.27 -32.29 -17.40
C ALA A 10 18.63 -30.91 -17.96
N ARG A 11 17.81 -29.89 -17.66
CA ARG A 11 18.11 -28.50 -17.99
C ARG A 11 19.41 -28.13 -17.30
N ARG A 12 20.46 -27.89 -18.10
CA ARG A 12 21.72 -27.32 -17.63
C ARG A 12 21.42 -25.98 -16.99
N THR A 13 21.77 -25.82 -15.72
CA THR A 13 21.81 -24.52 -15.06
C THR A 13 22.85 -23.67 -15.79
N PRO A 14 22.49 -22.49 -16.34
CA PRO A 14 23.45 -21.64 -17.05
C PRO A 14 24.59 -21.25 -16.11
N GLN A 15 25.84 -21.36 -16.60
CA GLN A 15 27.02 -20.91 -15.87
C GLN A 15 27.02 -19.38 -15.76
N ALA A 16 27.44 -18.87 -14.61
CA ALA A 16 27.31 -17.46 -14.16
C ALA A 16 27.97 -16.37 -15.03
N THR A 17 28.54 -16.72 -16.19
CA THR A 17 29.19 -15.77 -17.12
C THR A 17 28.44 -15.57 -18.44
N GLU A 18 27.44 -16.40 -18.77
CA GLU A 18 26.52 -16.10 -19.87
C GLU A 18 25.41 -15.19 -19.35
N GLY A 19 25.41 -13.92 -19.78
CA GLY A 19 24.38 -12.97 -19.41
C GLY A 19 22.99 -13.50 -19.76
N VAL A 20 22.13 -13.62 -18.76
CA VAL A 20 20.74 -14.05 -18.94
C VAL A 20 20.02 -12.99 -19.79
N SER A 21 19.38 -13.38 -20.88
CA SER A 21 18.64 -12.44 -21.74
C SER A 21 17.32 -12.03 -21.08
N ARG A 22 16.80 -10.85 -21.44
CA ARG A 22 15.47 -10.38 -21.01
C ARG A 22 14.38 -11.42 -21.25
N GLN A 23 14.35 -12.01 -22.45
CA GLN A 23 13.37 -13.05 -22.81
C GLN A 23 13.52 -14.31 -21.94
N ALA A 24 14.75 -14.68 -21.56
CA ALA A 24 14.97 -15.81 -20.67
C ALA A 24 14.42 -15.53 -19.26
N ILE A 25 14.56 -14.31 -18.75
CA ILE A 25 14.00 -13.91 -17.45
C ILE A 25 12.47 -13.83 -17.49
N GLU A 26 11.91 -13.26 -18.55
CA GLU A 26 10.45 -13.17 -18.72
C GLU A 26 9.81 -14.57 -18.79
N ALA A 27 10.53 -15.57 -19.33
CA ALA A 27 10.10 -16.96 -19.40
C ALA A 27 10.33 -17.78 -18.11
N MET A 28 11.11 -17.27 -17.15
CA MET A 28 11.37 -17.94 -15.87
C MET A 28 10.19 -17.82 -14.91
N THR A 29 10.00 -18.85 -14.09
CA THR A 29 9.15 -18.82 -12.90
C THR A 29 9.77 -17.93 -11.81
N ASP A 30 8.97 -17.47 -10.85
CA ASP A 30 9.47 -16.62 -9.76
C ASP A 30 10.57 -17.32 -8.94
N ALA A 31 10.45 -18.64 -8.70
CA ALA A 31 11.47 -19.43 -8.01
C ALA A 31 12.81 -19.49 -8.78
N GLU A 32 12.76 -19.57 -10.11
CA GLU A 32 13.97 -19.54 -10.95
C GLU A 32 14.61 -18.13 -10.94
N ARG A 33 13.80 -17.06 -10.97
CA ARG A 33 14.29 -15.68 -10.87
C ARG A 33 14.94 -15.40 -9.52
N ASP A 34 14.36 -15.88 -8.43
CA ASP A 34 14.91 -15.71 -7.09
C ASP A 34 16.30 -16.35 -6.94
N GLY A 35 16.54 -17.49 -7.60
CA GLY A 35 17.83 -18.18 -7.61
C GLY A 35 18.95 -17.44 -8.34
N LEU A 36 18.62 -16.52 -9.26
CA LEU A 36 19.62 -15.72 -10.01
C LEU A 36 20.15 -14.51 -9.21
N GLY A 37 19.43 -14.10 -8.16
CA GLY A 37 19.72 -12.89 -7.39
C GLY A 37 19.23 -11.60 -8.05
N TYR A 38 18.90 -10.60 -7.23
CA TYR A 38 18.28 -9.33 -7.64
C TYR A 38 19.04 -8.62 -8.78
N PHE A 39 20.36 -8.50 -8.65
CA PHE A 39 21.18 -7.76 -9.59
C PHE A 39 21.24 -8.40 -10.98
N SER A 40 21.30 -9.73 -11.04
CA SER A 40 21.31 -10.47 -12.31
C SER A 40 19.99 -10.29 -13.04
N VAL A 41 18.88 -10.33 -12.29
CA VAL A 41 17.53 -10.11 -12.84
C VAL A 41 17.40 -8.70 -13.40
N MET A 42 17.74 -7.70 -12.59
CA MET A 42 17.59 -6.29 -12.98
C MET A 42 18.55 -5.88 -14.10
N ALA A 43 19.76 -6.44 -14.15
CA ALA A 43 20.70 -6.20 -15.23
C ALA A 43 20.20 -6.76 -16.58
N ALA A 44 19.59 -7.94 -16.59
CA ALA A 44 19.00 -8.56 -17.78
C ALA A 44 17.75 -7.81 -18.28
N LEU A 45 16.99 -7.18 -17.38
CA LEU A 45 15.81 -6.38 -17.71
C LEU A 45 16.15 -4.96 -18.17
N ASN A 46 17.38 -4.47 -17.94
CA ASN A 46 17.78 -3.11 -18.28
C ASN A 46 18.14 -2.97 -19.76
N PRO A 47 17.55 -2.02 -20.52
CA PRO A 47 17.91 -1.78 -21.93
C PRO A 47 19.34 -1.25 -22.14
N HIS A 48 20.03 -0.81 -21.07
CA HIS A 48 21.40 -0.30 -21.10
C HIS A 48 22.31 -1.04 -20.08
N PRO A 49 22.74 -2.29 -20.39
CA PRO A 49 23.39 -3.18 -19.43
C PRO A 49 24.73 -2.65 -18.87
N ALA A 50 25.46 -1.84 -19.64
CA ALA A 50 26.76 -1.28 -19.22
C ALA A 50 26.65 -0.28 -18.05
N ALA A 51 25.51 0.40 -17.88
CA ALA A 51 25.26 1.30 -16.75
C ALA A 51 24.40 0.66 -15.64
N GLY A 52 23.67 -0.41 -15.97
CA GLY A 52 22.67 -1.01 -15.10
C GLY A 52 23.23 -1.57 -13.79
N VAL A 53 24.24 -2.45 -13.85
CA VAL A 53 24.75 -3.14 -12.66
C VAL A 53 25.31 -2.16 -11.63
N THR A 54 26.11 -1.20 -12.07
CA THR A 54 26.69 -0.16 -11.20
C THR A 54 25.61 0.73 -10.60
N MET A 55 24.59 1.11 -11.38
CA MET A 55 23.46 1.91 -10.89
C MET A 55 22.62 1.14 -9.86
N PHE A 56 22.30 -0.12 -10.11
CA PHE A 56 21.56 -0.95 -9.16
C PHE A 56 22.35 -1.16 -7.87
N ARG A 57 23.65 -1.46 -7.97
CA ARG A 57 24.52 -1.57 -6.79
C ARG A 57 24.50 -0.28 -5.97
N TYR A 58 24.67 0.87 -6.62
CA TYR A 58 24.58 2.17 -5.97
C TYR A 58 23.23 2.39 -5.26
N LEU A 59 22.11 2.02 -5.90
CA LEU A 59 20.79 2.11 -5.28
C LEU A 59 20.70 1.22 -4.03
N VAL A 60 21.14 -0.04 -4.10
CA VAL A 60 21.11 -0.95 -2.95
C VAL A 60 22.00 -0.43 -1.82
N GLU A 61 23.23 0.00 -2.12
CA GLU A 61 24.14 0.60 -1.13
C GLU A 61 23.52 1.80 -0.44
N ARG A 62 22.92 2.72 -1.22
CA ARG A 62 22.21 3.88 -0.68
C ARG A 62 21.07 3.47 0.25
N ASN A 63 20.24 2.50 -0.14
CA ASN A 63 19.12 2.06 0.68
C ASN A 63 19.59 1.36 1.96
N LEU A 64 20.62 0.51 1.89
CA LEU A 64 21.22 -0.12 3.07
C LEU A 64 21.73 0.92 4.08
N ARG A 65 22.38 1.99 3.61
CA ARG A 65 22.78 3.12 4.48
C ARG A 65 21.61 3.82 5.12
N GLN A 66 20.57 4.10 4.33
CA GLN A 66 19.38 4.79 4.83
C GLN A 66 18.62 3.98 5.88
N LEU A 67 18.75 2.65 5.86
CA LEU A 67 18.23 1.77 6.90
C LEU A 67 19.25 1.46 8.02
N GLY A 68 20.44 2.06 7.97
CA GLY A 68 21.47 1.98 9.00
C GLY A 68 22.35 0.73 9.00
N TYR A 69 22.38 -0.05 7.91
CA TYR A 69 23.23 -1.24 7.79
C TYR A 69 24.68 -0.95 7.39
N SER A 70 25.04 0.33 7.25
CA SER A 70 26.39 0.76 6.89
C SER A 70 26.63 2.20 7.34
N SER A 71 27.88 2.67 7.21
CA SER A 71 28.24 4.05 7.54
C SER A 71 27.50 5.06 6.64
N ALA A 72 27.27 6.25 7.18
CA ALA A 72 26.63 7.36 6.44
C ALA A 72 27.53 7.96 5.33
N GLU A 73 28.73 7.44 5.13
CA GLU A 73 29.65 7.92 4.09
C GLU A 73 29.07 7.71 2.69
N LEU A 74 29.14 8.73 1.84
CA LEU A 74 28.59 8.71 0.48
C LEU A 74 29.46 7.94 -0.53
N ARG A 75 30.64 7.46 -0.14
CA ARG A 75 31.58 6.75 -1.01
C ARG A 75 31.05 5.36 -1.37
N PRO A 76 31.31 4.79 -2.55
CA PRO A 76 30.91 3.40 -2.85
C PRO A 76 31.43 2.41 -1.82
N MET A 77 30.61 1.43 -1.42
CA MET A 77 31.04 0.37 -0.51
C MET A 77 32.00 -0.58 -1.21
N GLN A 78 33.11 -0.89 -0.54
CA GLN A 78 33.91 -2.04 -0.90
C GLN A 78 33.10 -3.34 -0.76
N GLU A 79 33.48 -4.38 -1.50
CA GLU A 79 32.71 -5.63 -1.61
C GLU A 79 32.44 -6.30 -0.25
N ARG A 80 33.46 -6.34 0.63
CA ARG A 80 33.31 -6.96 1.94
C ARG A 80 32.32 -6.20 2.85
N PRO A 81 32.46 -4.88 3.10
CA PRO A 81 31.47 -4.10 3.82
C PRO A 81 30.06 -4.18 3.23
N PHE A 82 29.94 -4.22 1.89
CA PHE A 82 28.65 -4.38 1.22
C PHE A 82 27.98 -5.70 1.59
N ARG A 83 28.70 -6.83 1.47
CA ARG A 83 28.16 -8.14 1.85
C ARG A 83 27.80 -8.22 3.32
N GLU A 84 28.60 -7.62 4.20
CA GLU A 84 28.32 -7.55 5.64
C GLU A 84 27.03 -6.77 5.93
N ALA A 85 26.81 -5.65 5.23
CA ALA A 85 25.57 -4.88 5.31
C ALA A 85 24.36 -5.71 4.83
N VAL A 86 24.48 -6.42 3.70
CA VAL A 86 23.42 -7.31 3.17
C VAL A 86 23.09 -8.41 4.17
N ARG A 87 24.09 -9.10 4.74
CA ARG A 87 23.87 -10.15 5.77
C ARG A 87 23.17 -9.62 7.01
N SER A 88 23.47 -8.38 7.40
CA SER A 88 22.84 -7.73 8.55
C SER A 88 21.37 -7.42 8.28
N TYR A 89 21.07 -6.91 7.08
CA TYR A 89 19.69 -6.72 6.62
C TYR A 89 18.93 -8.05 6.52
N GLN A 90 19.52 -9.09 5.94
CA GLN A 90 18.93 -10.43 5.84
C GLN A 90 18.55 -10.98 7.22
N ARG A 91 19.43 -10.85 8.23
CA ARG A 91 19.12 -11.21 9.62
C ARG A 91 17.91 -10.44 10.16
N GLN A 92 17.85 -9.13 9.91
CA GLN A 92 16.74 -8.30 10.42
C GLN A 92 15.38 -8.73 9.85
N ILE A 93 15.33 -9.13 8.57
CA ILE A 93 14.10 -9.58 7.93
C ILE A 93 13.84 -11.09 8.09
N GLY A 94 14.66 -11.80 8.87
CA GLY A 94 14.53 -13.25 9.12
C GLY A 94 14.94 -14.15 7.95
N ALA A 95 15.73 -13.65 7.00
CA ALA A 95 16.25 -14.41 5.86
C ALA A 95 17.64 -15.00 6.12
N GLU A 96 18.06 -15.97 5.29
CA GLU A 96 19.40 -16.55 5.35
C GLU A 96 20.49 -15.48 5.03
N PRO A 97 21.48 -15.27 5.92
CA PRO A 97 22.49 -14.22 5.77
C PRO A 97 23.65 -14.65 4.87
N ASN A 98 23.38 -14.91 3.60
CA ASN A 98 24.40 -15.32 2.62
C ASN A 98 25.20 -14.13 2.05
N GLY A 99 24.68 -12.89 2.16
CA GLY A 99 25.32 -11.68 1.64
C GLY A 99 24.97 -11.35 0.19
N THR A 100 23.99 -12.04 -0.40
CA THR A 100 23.45 -11.82 -1.75
C THR A 100 21.94 -11.66 -1.67
N LEU A 101 21.40 -10.54 -2.16
CA LEU A 101 19.95 -10.30 -2.17
C LEU A 101 19.25 -11.13 -3.24
N THR A 102 18.18 -11.84 -2.87
CA THR A 102 17.19 -12.35 -3.84
C THR A 102 16.38 -11.21 -4.43
N LEU A 103 15.63 -11.47 -5.51
CA LEU A 103 14.78 -10.46 -6.13
C LEU A 103 13.80 -9.86 -5.09
N ALA A 104 13.06 -10.73 -4.40
CA ALA A 104 12.13 -10.32 -3.35
C ALA A 104 12.78 -9.51 -2.21
N GLN A 105 14.01 -9.85 -1.81
CA GLN A 105 14.74 -9.12 -0.76
C GLN A 105 15.17 -7.72 -1.21
N GLY A 106 15.61 -7.59 -2.47
CA GLY A 106 15.97 -6.31 -3.08
C GLY A 106 14.75 -5.41 -3.28
N GLU A 107 13.64 -5.96 -3.74
CA GLU A 107 12.36 -5.22 -3.86
C GLU A 107 11.86 -4.75 -2.50
N ARG A 108 11.89 -5.61 -1.49
CA ARG A 108 11.54 -5.24 -0.10
C ARG A 108 12.41 -4.09 0.40
N LEU A 109 13.73 -4.13 0.16
CA LEU A 109 14.67 -3.09 0.58
C LEU A 109 14.30 -1.73 -0.02
N LEU A 110 14.04 -1.68 -1.33
CA LEU A 110 13.64 -0.46 -2.02
C LEU A 110 12.27 0.05 -1.53
N ARG A 111 11.32 -0.86 -1.33
CA ARG A 111 9.96 -0.56 -0.87
C ARG A 111 9.95 0.07 0.52
N VAL A 112 10.66 -0.51 1.48
CA VAL A 112 10.74 -0.02 2.87
C VAL A 112 11.20 1.42 2.89
N ARG A 113 12.25 1.74 2.14
CA ARG A 113 12.77 3.11 2.05
C ARG A 113 11.71 4.06 1.50
N ASN A 114 10.97 3.66 0.46
CA ASN A 114 9.94 4.50 -0.12
C ASN A 114 8.82 4.77 0.90
N ILE A 115 8.34 3.76 1.62
CA ILE A 115 7.31 3.90 2.68
C ILE A 115 7.79 4.86 3.78
N LEU A 116 9.03 4.72 4.25
CA LEU A 116 9.58 5.57 5.31
C LEU A 116 9.73 7.04 4.87
N SER A 117 9.92 7.29 3.58
CA SER A 117 10.04 8.64 3.00
C SER A 117 8.76 9.16 2.35
N GLU A 118 7.68 8.39 2.36
CA GLU A 118 6.45 8.73 1.65
C GLU A 118 5.78 9.95 2.28
N SER A 119 5.42 10.95 1.48
CA SER A 119 4.62 12.07 1.94
C SER A 119 3.20 11.62 2.26
N ARG A 120 2.70 11.96 3.45
CA ARG A 120 1.30 11.66 3.81
C ARG A 120 0.37 12.43 2.88
N ILE A 121 -0.50 11.73 2.17
CA ILE A 121 -1.62 12.34 1.48
C ILE A 121 -2.71 12.59 2.52
N THR A 122 -3.30 13.78 2.54
CA THR A 122 -4.40 14.10 3.46
C THR A 122 -5.68 14.32 2.67
N ALA A 123 -6.79 13.73 3.11
CA ALA A 123 -8.11 14.21 2.70
C ALA A 123 -8.51 15.37 3.61
N GLY A 124 -9.03 16.45 3.04
CA GLY A 124 -9.59 17.58 3.80
C GLY A 124 -10.72 17.16 4.76
N PRO A 125 -11.21 18.07 5.62
CA PRO A 125 -12.20 17.74 6.64
C PRO A 125 -13.51 17.22 6.05
N MET A 126 -14.29 16.52 6.88
CA MET A 126 -15.69 16.24 6.58
C MET A 126 -16.46 17.56 6.59
N MET A 127 -17.44 17.65 5.70
CA MET A 127 -18.39 18.76 5.64
C MET A 127 -19.76 18.22 5.27
N MET A 128 -20.81 18.76 5.86
CA MET A 128 -22.18 18.55 5.42
C MET A 128 -22.94 19.88 5.52
N VAL A 129 -23.62 20.24 4.44
CA VAL A 129 -24.46 21.44 4.34
C VAL A 129 -25.80 20.99 3.78
N SER A 130 -26.87 21.23 4.53
CA SER A 130 -28.23 20.86 4.13
C SER A 130 -29.09 22.11 4.01
N GLY A 131 -29.78 22.24 2.89
CA GLY A 131 -30.87 23.17 2.66
C GLY A 131 -32.16 22.43 2.34
N GLU A 132 -33.22 23.19 2.05
CA GLU A 132 -34.56 22.62 1.81
C GLU A 132 -34.60 21.67 0.60
N ASN A 133 -33.90 22.03 -0.48
CA ASN A 133 -33.95 21.33 -1.76
C ASN A 133 -32.60 20.75 -2.21
N HIS A 134 -31.55 20.95 -1.41
CA HIS A 134 -30.21 20.47 -1.73
C HIS A 134 -29.47 20.01 -0.47
N LEU A 135 -28.58 19.04 -0.62
CA LEU A 135 -27.61 18.67 0.40
C LEU A 135 -26.27 18.45 -0.27
N ILE A 136 -25.21 19.04 0.29
CA ILE A 136 -23.83 18.82 -0.12
C ILE A 136 -23.08 18.21 1.05
N ALA A 137 -22.35 17.13 0.80
CA ALA A 137 -21.46 16.55 1.78
C ALA A 137 -20.12 16.17 1.17
N SER A 138 -19.07 16.15 1.99
CA SER A 138 -17.79 15.59 1.60
C SER A 138 -17.10 14.95 2.79
N GLY A 139 -16.25 13.97 2.52
CA GLY A 139 -15.49 13.28 3.55
C GLY A 139 -14.76 12.08 2.98
N THR A 140 -14.35 11.18 3.86
CA THR A 140 -13.66 9.94 3.51
C THR A 140 -14.53 8.78 3.97
N TRP A 141 -14.79 7.84 3.07
CA TRP A 141 -15.48 6.61 3.44
C TRP A 141 -14.57 5.73 4.30
N THR A 142 -15.13 5.26 5.39
CA THR A 142 -14.51 4.32 6.32
C THR A 142 -15.42 3.11 6.48
N VAL A 143 -14.86 1.91 6.47
CA VAL A 143 -15.60 0.68 6.74
C VAL A 143 -15.74 0.56 8.26
N LEU A 144 -16.94 0.31 8.77
CA LEU A 144 -17.17 0.20 10.22
C LEU A 144 -16.44 -1.01 10.82
N ASP A 145 -16.44 -2.14 10.10
CA ASP A 145 -15.94 -3.44 10.56
C ASP A 145 -14.90 -4.04 9.60
N GLY A 146 -13.82 -3.32 9.30
CA GLY A 146 -12.76 -3.87 8.45
C GLY A 146 -11.73 -2.87 7.96
N GLN A 147 -10.80 -3.37 7.16
CA GLN A 147 -9.80 -2.57 6.47
C GLN A 147 -10.39 -2.04 5.16
N ALA A 148 -10.22 -0.74 4.90
CA ALA A 148 -10.67 -0.15 3.64
C ALA A 148 -9.75 -0.61 2.49
N GLU A 149 -10.35 -1.05 1.37
CA GLU A 149 -9.62 -1.40 0.14
C GLU A 149 -8.83 -0.19 -0.42
N HIS A 150 -9.34 1.02 -0.20
CA HIS A 150 -8.74 2.29 -0.61
C HIS A 150 -8.66 3.24 0.59
N PRO A 151 -7.62 3.13 1.42
CA PRO A 151 -7.52 3.86 2.69
C PRO A 151 -7.39 5.38 2.49
N VAL A 152 -6.84 5.80 1.35
CA VAL A 152 -6.81 7.20 0.93
C VAL A 152 -7.93 7.43 -0.09
N ASN A 153 -9.08 7.90 0.39
CA ASN A 153 -10.21 8.24 -0.46
C ASN A 153 -10.89 9.56 -0.03
N ARG A 154 -11.57 10.21 -0.96
CA ARG A 154 -12.43 11.36 -0.72
C ARG A 154 -13.67 11.25 -1.60
N SER A 155 -14.84 11.45 -1.00
CA SER A 155 -16.10 11.53 -1.70
C SER A 155 -16.73 12.91 -1.53
N HIS A 156 -17.40 13.36 -2.59
CA HIS A 156 -18.21 14.56 -2.62
C HIS A 156 -19.61 14.18 -3.11
N LEU A 157 -20.60 14.40 -2.26
CA LEU A 157 -22.00 14.05 -2.45
C LEU A 157 -22.81 15.32 -2.69
N THR A 158 -23.60 15.35 -3.74
CA THR A 158 -24.55 16.42 -4.03
C THR A 158 -25.92 15.83 -4.29
N CYS A 159 -26.86 16.09 -3.40
CA CYS A 159 -28.25 15.66 -3.48
C CYS A 159 -29.14 16.84 -3.89
N SER A 160 -30.08 16.59 -4.81
CA SER A 160 -31.03 17.57 -5.32
C SER A 160 -32.43 16.99 -5.30
N ARG A 161 -33.31 17.58 -4.47
CA ARG A 161 -34.71 17.15 -4.36
C ARG A 161 -35.50 17.35 -5.66
N PRO A 162 -35.41 18.50 -6.37
CA PRO A 162 -36.12 18.68 -7.64
C PRO A 162 -35.73 17.66 -8.71
N GLN A 163 -34.47 17.21 -8.69
CA GLN A 163 -33.97 16.21 -9.63
C GLN A 163 -34.18 14.77 -9.15
N SER A 164 -34.66 14.57 -7.91
CA SER A 164 -34.82 13.25 -7.28
C SER A 164 -33.57 12.36 -7.35
N GLN A 165 -32.38 12.97 -7.28
CA GLN A 165 -31.10 12.26 -7.34
C GLN A 165 -30.06 12.78 -6.34
N CYS A 166 -29.13 11.90 -5.97
CA CYS A 166 -27.85 12.26 -5.37
C CYS A 166 -26.71 11.82 -6.30
N VAL A 167 -25.69 12.64 -6.46
CA VAL A 167 -24.49 12.33 -7.23
C VAL A 167 -23.31 12.25 -6.29
N GLU A 168 -22.55 11.17 -6.36
CA GLU A 168 -21.27 11.01 -5.68
C GLU A 168 -20.13 11.11 -6.69
N ALA A 169 -19.22 12.06 -6.48
CA ALA A 169 -17.90 12.05 -7.10
C ALA A 169 -16.89 11.54 -6.06
N ALA A 170 -16.29 10.37 -6.33
CA ALA A 170 -15.31 9.75 -5.45
C ALA A 170 -13.93 9.76 -6.12
N ALA A 171 -12.90 10.09 -5.35
CA ALA A 171 -11.50 9.98 -5.74
C ALA A 171 -10.78 9.07 -4.75
N ARG A 172 -10.02 8.10 -5.27
CA ARG A 172 -9.36 7.06 -4.48
C ARG A 172 -7.94 6.89 -4.95
N VAL A 173 -6.99 6.77 -4.03
CA VAL A 173 -5.61 6.43 -4.36
C VAL A 173 -5.42 4.94 -4.11
N VAL A 174 -5.21 4.19 -5.19
CA VAL A 174 -4.81 2.80 -5.13
C VAL A 174 -3.31 2.78 -4.92
N LEU A 175 -2.90 2.56 -3.67
CA LEU A 175 -1.49 2.40 -3.31
C LEU A 175 -1.12 0.95 -3.57
N ARG A 176 -0.20 0.74 -4.52
CA ARG A 176 0.35 -0.59 -4.80
C ARG A 176 1.65 -0.73 -4.01
N ASP A 177 1.75 -1.75 -3.17
CA ASP A 177 2.94 -1.95 -2.34
C ASP A 177 4.23 -2.14 -3.14
N ALA A 178 4.13 -2.59 -4.41
CA ALA A 178 5.28 -2.84 -5.28
C ALA A 178 5.70 -1.64 -6.15
N GLU A 179 4.86 -0.62 -6.29
CA GLU A 179 5.13 0.50 -7.21
C GLU A 179 5.43 1.79 -6.42
N THR A 180 6.42 2.56 -6.89
CA THR A 180 6.63 3.94 -6.42
C THR A 180 5.53 4.83 -6.96
N GLY A 181 4.37 4.82 -6.30
CA GLY A 181 3.25 5.68 -6.66
C GLY A 181 1.90 5.10 -6.23
N GLY A 182 0.87 5.94 -6.38
CA GLY A 182 -0.51 5.52 -6.31
C GLY A 182 -1.19 5.79 -7.65
N SER A 183 -2.07 4.89 -8.07
CA SER A 183 -2.99 5.20 -9.16
C SER A 183 -4.18 5.98 -8.60
N LEU A 184 -4.50 7.12 -9.20
CA LEU A 184 -5.72 7.84 -8.88
C LEU A 184 -6.87 7.22 -9.67
N ALA A 185 -7.83 6.63 -8.97
CA ALA A 185 -9.10 6.21 -9.53
C ALA A 185 -10.16 7.27 -9.19
N SER A 186 -11.05 7.55 -10.14
CA SER A 186 -12.17 8.46 -9.95
C SER A 186 -13.45 7.81 -10.43
N ASP A 187 -14.48 7.84 -9.58
CA ASP A 187 -15.79 7.30 -9.86
C ASP A 187 -16.85 8.40 -9.78
N LEU A 188 -17.88 8.29 -10.61
CA LEU A 188 -19.08 9.12 -10.55
C LEU A 188 -20.30 8.20 -10.46
N LEU A 189 -21.03 8.27 -9.35
CA LEU A 189 -22.21 7.44 -9.10
C LEU A 189 -23.45 8.31 -8.95
N THR A 190 -24.56 7.87 -9.54
CA THR A 190 -25.86 8.55 -9.42
C THR A 190 -26.85 7.66 -8.70
N TYR A 191 -27.33 8.13 -7.56
CA TYR A 191 -28.34 7.49 -6.72
C TYR A 191 -29.69 8.13 -6.97
N ARG A 192 -30.74 7.31 -7.01
CA ARG A 192 -32.13 7.77 -7.07
C ARG A 192 -32.65 8.02 -5.66
N ILE A 193 -33.19 9.20 -5.38
CA ILE A 193 -33.79 9.50 -4.08
C ILE A 193 -35.09 8.70 -3.94
N VAL A 194 -35.22 7.94 -2.85
CA VAL A 194 -36.42 7.15 -2.51
C VAL A 194 -37.25 7.83 -1.41
N ALA A 195 -36.59 8.59 -0.53
CA ALA A 195 -37.26 9.36 0.51
C ALA A 195 -36.46 10.63 0.83
N TRP A 196 -37.16 11.74 1.04
CA TRP A 196 -36.56 13.02 1.47
C TRP A 196 -37.42 13.64 2.57
N SER A 197 -36.89 13.66 3.78
CA SER A 197 -37.49 14.30 4.95
C SER A 197 -36.51 15.32 5.54
N PRO A 198 -36.96 16.22 6.43
CA PRO A 198 -36.06 17.17 7.09
C PRO A 198 -34.91 16.53 7.87
N GLY A 199 -35.10 15.32 8.42
CA GLY A 199 -34.13 14.61 9.25
C GLY A 199 -33.31 13.53 8.53
N GLU A 200 -33.82 13.03 7.40
CA GLU A 200 -33.22 11.89 6.70
C GLU A 200 -33.51 11.97 5.20
N ILE A 201 -32.46 11.75 4.40
CA ILE A 201 -32.54 11.51 2.96
C ILE A 201 -32.08 10.08 2.71
N ARG A 202 -32.86 9.34 1.94
CA ARG A 202 -32.50 8.00 1.46
C ARG A 202 -32.44 8.00 -0.06
N ALA A 203 -31.36 7.47 -0.60
CA ALA A 203 -31.17 7.29 -2.02
C ALA A 203 -30.58 5.90 -2.32
N GLU A 204 -30.87 5.35 -3.48
CA GLU A 204 -30.49 3.99 -3.85
C GLU A 204 -29.91 3.94 -5.27
N ILE A 205 -28.94 3.05 -5.48
CA ILE A 205 -28.46 2.65 -6.80
C ILE A 205 -28.51 1.13 -6.90
N GLU A 206 -29.09 0.64 -7.98
CA GLU A 206 -29.22 -0.79 -8.25
C GLU A 206 -28.10 -1.23 -9.20
N HIS A 207 -27.29 -2.18 -8.74
CA HIS A 207 -26.38 -2.94 -9.58
C HIS A 207 -26.88 -4.38 -9.71
N ARG A 208 -26.33 -5.13 -10.68
CA ARG A 208 -26.76 -6.51 -10.98
C ARG A 208 -26.90 -7.40 -9.74
N CYS A 209 -25.98 -7.29 -8.79
CA CYS A 209 -25.95 -8.16 -7.61
C CYS A 209 -26.02 -7.45 -6.25
N VAL A 210 -26.08 -6.13 -6.24
CA VAL A 210 -26.12 -5.36 -5.00
C VAL A 210 -26.91 -4.09 -5.20
N THR A 211 -27.81 -3.77 -4.27
CA THR A 211 -28.42 -2.45 -4.16
C THR A 211 -27.67 -1.67 -3.10
N ARG A 212 -27.05 -0.56 -3.47
CA ARG A 212 -26.43 0.33 -2.48
C ARG A 212 -27.43 1.36 -2.01
N VAL A 213 -27.56 1.51 -0.70
CA VAL A 213 -28.45 2.47 -0.05
C VAL A 213 -27.62 3.53 0.64
N LEU A 214 -27.73 4.76 0.16
CA LEU A 214 -27.15 5.94 0.78
C LEU A 214 -28.18 6.54 1.75
N VAL A 215 -27.79 6.66 3.02
CA VAL A 215 -28.60 7.28 4.08
C VAL A 215 -27.85 8.49 4.60
N LEU A 216 -28.47 9.67 4.49
CA LEU A 216 -27.94 10.94 4.99
C LEU A 216 -28.84 11.46 6.11
N ARG A 217 -28.33 11.46 7.35
CA ARG A 217 -29.02 11.97 8.53
C ARG A 217 -28.58 13.40 8.79
N THR A 218 -29.46 14.35 8.52
CA THR A 218 -29.16 15.78 8.53
C THR A 218 -28.93 16.32 9.93
N PHE A 219 -29.65 15.82 10.94
CA PHE A 219 -29.53 16.30 12.32
C PHE A 219 -28.27 15.81 13.04
N THR A 220 -27.83 14.57 12.75
CA THR A 220 -26.62 13.99 13.37
C THR A 220 -25.37 14.18 12.52
N SER A 221 -25.50 14.69 11.29
CA SER A 221 -24.42 14.72 10.30
C SER A 221 -23.81 13.35 10.02
N GLU A 222 -24.59 12.28 10.16
CA GLU A 222 -24.16 10.94 9.81
C GLU A 222 -24.53 10.61 8.37
N ILE A 223 -23.56 10.10 7.62
CA ILE A 223 -23.79 9.62 6.27
C ILE A 223 -23.27 8.20 6.20
N SER A 224 -24.15 7.27 5.85
CA SER A 224 -23.84 5.85 5.75
C SER A 224 -24.23 5.28 4.40
N LEU A 225 -23.42 4.35 3.89
CA LEU A 225 -23.69 3.56 2.71
C LEU A 225 -23.84 2.10 3.13
N LEU A 226 -24.95 1.49 2.72
CA LEU A 226 -25.28 0.09 3.03
C LEU A 226 -25.41 -0.71 1.74
N ASP A 227 -24.64 -1.79 1.63
CA ASP A 227 -24.72 -2.71 0.51
C ASP A 227 -25.71 -3.84 0.82
N ARG A 228 -26.80 -3.93 0.05
CA ARG A 228 -27.81 -5.00 0.16
C ARG A 228 -27.64 -5.98 -0.99
N PRO A 229 -27.13 -7.20 -0.76
CA PRO A 229 -26.99 -8.19 -1.83
C PRO A 229 -28.36 -8.63 -2.38
N HIS A 230 -28.45 -8.85 -3.69
CA HIS A 230 -29.66 -9.38 -4.29
C HIS A 230 -29.85 -10.87 -3.91
N PRO A 231 -31.08 -11.30 -3.58
CA PRO A 231 -31.35 -12.66 -3.10
C PRO A 231 -31.28 -13.74 -4.19
N VAL A 232 -31.05 -13.36 -5.46
CA VAL A 232 -31.02 -14.27 -6.61
C VAL A 232 -29.80 -15.19 -6.56
N ALA A 233 -29.97 -16.44 -6.98
CA ALA A 233 -28.92 -17.46 -6.90
C ALA A 233 -27.62 -17.05 -7.62
N GLU A 234 -27.72 -16.35 -8.75
CA GLU A 234 -26.56 -15.82 -9.50
C GLU A 234 -25.73 -14.78 -8.73
N CYS A 235 -26.31 -14.16 -7.71
CA CYS A 235 -25.69 -13.12 -6.90
C CYS A 235 -25.35 -13.58 -5.48
N ARG A 236 -25.61 -14.86 -5.17
CA ARG A 236 -25.05 -15.53 -3.99
C ARG A 236 -23.58 -15.79 -4.26
N LEU A 237 -22.75 -14.77 -4.06
CA LEU A 237 -21.31 -14.96 -4.04
C LEU A 237 -20.96 -15.72 -2.76
N ASP A 238 -20.49 -16.96 -2.92
CA ASP A 238 -19.84 -17.71 -1.85
C ASP A 238 -18.65 -16.86 -1.34
N ALA A 239 -18.79 -16.31 -0.13
CA ALA A 239 -17.74 -15.72 0.72
C ALA A 239 -17.12 -14.33 0.39
N GLY A 240 -17.53 -13.59 -0.65
CA GLY A 240 -16.78 -12.37 -1.06
C GLY A 240 -17.37 -11.00 -0.71
N LEU A 241 -18.68 -10.83 -0.80
CA LEU A 241 -19.32 -9.53 -0.55
C LEU A 241 -19.72 -9.45 0.92
N SER A 242 -18.79 -9.04 1.78
CA SER A 242 -19.19 -8.64 3.13
C SER A 242 -20.13 -7.44 3.00
N PRO A 243 -21.36 -7.49 3.55
CA PRO A 243 -22.25 -6.33 3.59
C PRO A 243 -21.60 -5.28 4.50
N GLY A 244 -20.71 -4.49 3.92
CA GLY A 244 -20.00 -3.44 4.63
C GLY A 244 -20.93 -2.26 4.85
N ILE A 245 -21.09 -1.84 6.10
CA ILE A 245 -21.59 -0.50 6.39
C ILE A 245 -20.39 0.44 6.29
N MET A 246 -20.47 1.36 5.33
CA MET A 246 -19.48 2.43 5.20
C MET A 246 -20.05 3.70 5.81
N VAL A 247 -19.21 4.47 6.51
CA VAL A 247 -19.58 5.75 7.10
C VAL A 247 -18.66 6.83 6.54
N LEU A 248 -19.24 7.94 6.11
CA LEU A 248 -18.48 9.10 5.67
C LEU A 248 -18.01 9.87 6.90
N ARG A 249 -16.69 9.95 7.10
CA ARG A 249 -16.07 10.57 8.27
C ARG A 249 -15.02 11.59 7.87
N HIS A 250 -14.44 12.26 8.87
CA HIS A 250 -13.22 13.04 8.70
C HIS A 250 -12.10 12.12 8.23
N GLY A 251 -11.45 12.45 7.12
CA GLY A 251 -10.42 11.61 6.54
C GLY A 251 -9.07 11.69 7.26
N ALA A 252 -8.82 12.74 8.04
CA ALA A 252 -7.49 12.99 8.63
C ALA A 252 -7.01 11.84 9.52
N GLU A 253 -7.84 11.37 10.45
CA GLU A 253 -7.51 10.30 11.39
C GLU A 253 -7.32 8.93 10.73
N PRO A 254 -8.28 8.36 9.96
CA PRO A 254 -8.11 7.05 9.35
C PRO A 254 -6.94 7.01 8.36
N ILE A 255 -6.71 8.10 7.61
CA ILE A 255 -5.57 8.18 6.71
C ILE A 255 -4.25 8.27 7.48
N ALA A 256 -4.20 9.07 8.56
CA ALA A 256 -3.01 9.14 9.41
C ALA A 256 -2.68 7.78 10.03
N GLN A 257 -3.68 7.09 10.59
CA GLN A 257 -3.53 5.76 11.15
C GLN A 257 -2.97 4.78 10.11
N TYR A 258 -3.52 4.75 8.89
CA TYR A 258 -3.02 3.91 7.81
C TYR A 258 -1.54 4.16 7.49
N TYR A 259 -1.13 5.43 7.37
CA TYR A 259 0.26 5.79 7.13
C TYR A 259 1.17 5.41 8.30
N ASP A 260 0.69 5.56 9.53
CA ASP A 260 1.44 5.24 10.74
C ASP A 260 1.66 3.74 10.88
N GLU A 261 0.63 2.92 10.64
CA GLU A 261 0.74 1.45 10.63
C GLU A 261 1.73 0.98 9.56
N ARG A 262 1.66 1.52 8.34
CA ARG A 262 2.60 1.17 7.26
C ARG A 262 4.03 1.56 7.57
N ARG A 263 4.24 2.77 8.11
CA ARG A 263 5.58 3.22 8.53
C ARG A 263 6.09 2.41 9.70
N ALA A 264 5.25 2.04 10.66
CA ALA A 264 5.63 1.18 11.78
C ALA A 264 6.06 -0.21 11.30
N ALA A 265 5.33 -0.80 10.36
CA ALA A 265 5.71 -2.06 9.72
C ALA A 265 7.06 -1.95 8.98
N ALA A 266 7.25 -0.89 8.19
CA ALA A 266 8.51 -0.63 7.49
C ALA A 266 9.68 -0.34 8.45
N ALA A 267 9.43 0.30 9.59
CA ALA A 267 10.43 0.56 10.61
C ALA A 267 10.99 -0.73 11.25
N GLY A 268 10.26 -1.85 11.13
CA GLY A 268 10.72 -3.18 11.50
C GLY A 268 11.93 -3.68 10.69
N ASP A 269 12.20 -3.06 9.53
CA ASP A 269 13.32 -3.40 8.66
C ASP A 269 14.54 -2.47 8.85
N LEU A 270 14.43 -1.46 9.71
CA LEU A 270 15.58 -0.63 10.14
C LEU A 270 16.55 -1.46 10.97
N SER A 271 17.84 -1.17 10.83
CA SER A 271 18.86 -1.68 11.75
C SER A 271 18.49 -1.35 13.21
N PRO A 272 18.82 -2.24 14.17
CA PRO A 272 18.60 -1.99 15.59
C PRO A 272 19.20 -0.67 16.08
N GLU A 273 20.40 -0.33 15.60
CA GLU A 273 21.12 0.90 15.95
C GLU A 273 20.34 2.15 15.52
N LEU A 274 19.88 2.19 14.27
CA LEU A 274 19.10 3.31 13.76
C LEU A 274 17.73 3.39 14.44
N ARG A 275 17.06 2.27 14.68
CA ARG A 275 15.78 2.25 15.40
C ARG A 275 15.93 2.80 16.81
N ASN A 276 16.97 2.39 17.53
CA ASN A 276 17.27 2.89 18.88
C ASN A 276 17.62 4.38 18.88
N PHE A 277 18.32 4.85 17.85
CA PHE A 277 18.57 6.28 17.66
C PHE A 277 17.28 7.07 17.46
N LEU A 278 16.40 6.63 16.54
CA LEU A 278 15.12 7.30 16.26
C LEU A 278 14.19 7.30 17.48
N ASN A 279 14.10 6.17 18.20
CA ASN A 279 13.27 6.08 19.41
C ASN A 279 13.72 7.06 20.50
N ARG A 280 15.04 7.25 20.68
CA ARG A 280 15.58 8.25 21.60
C ARG A 280 15.29 9.69 21.13
N ALA A 281 15.35 9.94 19.83
CA ALA A 281 15.03 11.25 19.28
C ALA A 281 13.54 11.61 19.47
N VAL A 282 12.64 10.64 19.34
CA VAL A 282 11.19 10.84 19.53
C VAL A 282 10.82 11.00 21.01
N ALA A 283 11.48 10.28 21.92
CA ALA A 283 11.24 10.39 23.36
C ALA A 283 11.62 11.77 23.94
N GLY A 284 12.31 12.62 23.17
CA GLY A 284 12.86 13.88 23.65
C GLY A 284 14.10 13.68 24.53
N PRO A 285 14.80 14.76 24.91
CA PRO A 285 15.84 14.66 25.93
C PRO A 285 15.20 14.13 27.22
N PRO A 286 15.89 13.25 27.97
CA PRO A 286 15.40 12.87 29.30
C PRO A 286 15.16 14.15 30.10
N GLU A 287 13.97 14.29 30.69
CA GLU A 287 13.69 15.42 31.56
C GLU A 287 14.84 15.57 32.55
N ALA A 288 15.51 16.72 32.50
CA ALA A 288 16.60 16.99 33.42
C ALA A 288 16.05 16.78 34.83
N PRO A 289 16.74 16.01 35.71
CA PRO A 289 16.26 15.78 37.06
C PRO A 289 16.03 17.16 37.70
N THR A 290 14.77 17.49 37.92
CA THR A 290 14.43 18.74 38.61
C THR A 290 14.92 18.60 40.04
N VAL A 291 15.46 19.69 40.60
CA VAL A 291 16.00 19.74 41.97
C VAL A 291 14.99 19.25 43.03
N ALA A 292 13.71 19.17 42.69
CA ALA A 292 12.65 18.59 43.51
C ALA A 292 12.71 17.07 43.71
N SER A 293 13.41 16.30 42.87
CA SER A 293 13.53 14.83 43.02
C SER A 293 14.68 14.39 43.94
N TRP A 294 15.41 15.34 44.53
CA TRP A 294 16.54 15.11 45.43
C TRP A 294 16.19 15.35 46.91
N ARG A 295 14.90 15.29 47.28
CA ARG A 295 14.44 15.41 48.67
C ARG A 295 13.79 14.14 49.17
#